data_AF-A0A968PE61-F1
#
_entry.id   AF-A0A968PE61-F1
#
_cell.length_a   1.000
_cell.length_b   1.000
_cell.length_c   1.000
_cell.angle_alpha   90.00
_cell.angle_beta   90.00
_cell.angle_gamma   90.00
#
_symmetry.space_group_name_H-M   'P 1'
#
loop_
_entity.id
_entity.type
_entity.pdbx_description
1 polymer ?
#
loop_
_entity_poly.entity_id
_entity_poly.type
_entity_poly.pdbx_seq_one_letter_code
_entity_poly.pdbx_strand_id
1 'polypeptide(L)' 'MFVNFTDHLIMHTLFPKAADRTVVVCDWLVEPEEIAKPDFDPTDAVALCDLVHRPDWEASELTQHGMTSRAYQQGGVLCE' A
#
# COMPACT_ATOMS: atom_id res chain seq x y z
N MET A 1 -6.73 2.16 3.33
CA MET A 1 -6.76 3.07 2.17
C MET A 1 -7.54 2.38 1.06
N PHE A 2 -8.56 3.04 0.50
CA PHE A 2 -9.33 2.53 -0.64
C PHE A 2 -8.90 3.32 -1.87
N VAL A 3 -8.30 2.65 -2.86
CA VAL A 3 -8.03 3.25 -4.17
C VAL A 3 -8.99 2.60 -5.14
N ASN A 4 -9.89 3.39 -5.70
CA ASN A 4 -10.85 2.95 -6.70
C ASN A 4 -10.25 3.20 -8.09
N PHE A 5 -10.01 2.12 -8.83
CA PHE A 5 -9.88 2.18 -10.28
C PHE A 5 -11.25 1.94 -10.91
N THR A 6 -11.43 2.37 -12.16
CA THR A 6 -12.72 2.37 -12.88
C THR A 6 -13.37 0.98 -13.00
N ASP A 7 -12.60 -0.09 -12.82
CA ASP A 7 -12.94 -1.49 -13.07
C ASP A 7 -12.69 -2.42 -11.86
N HIS A 8 -11.94 -1.97 -10.85
CA HIS A 8 -11.63 -2.76 -9.66
C HIS A 8 -11.35 -1.90 -8.43
N LEU A 9 -11.55 -2.47 -7.24
CA LEU A 9 -11.25 -1.84 -5.97
C LEU A 9 -10.04 -2.53 -5.33
N ILE A 10 -9.07 -1.75 -4.85
CA ILE A 10 -7.98 -2.26 -4.03
C ILE A 10 -8.20 -1.83 -2.59
N MET A 11 -8.37 -2.82 -1.71
CA MET A 11 -8.52 -2.60 -0.27
C MET A 11 -7.21 -2.94 0.44
N HIS A 12 -6.66 -1.96 1.16
CA HIS A 12 -5.46 -2.14 1.96
C HIS A 12 -5.81 -2.26 3.44
N THR A 13 -5.53 -3.43 4.02
CA THR A 13 -5.68 -3.69 5.46
C THR A 13 -4.31 -3.74 6.13
N LEU A 14 -4.10 -2.89 7.13
CA LEU A 14 -2.83 -2.78 7.86
C LEU A 14 -2.93 -3.49 9.21
N PHE A 15 -2.05 -4.45 9.44
CA PHE A 15 -1.94 -5.20 10.68
C PHE A 15 -0.63 -4.84 11.40
N PRO A 16 -0.68 -4.10 12.52
CA PRO A 16 0.53 -3.79 13.28
C PRO A 16 1.12 -5.09 13.85
N LYS A 17 2.44 -5.25 13.72
CA LYS A 17 3.19 -6.39 14.28
C LYS A 17 4.17 -5.96 15.37
N ALA A 18 4.73 -4.77 15.25
CA ALA A 18 5.57 -4.10 16.25
C ALA A 18 5.51 -2.58 16.01
N ALA A 19 6.20 -1.79 16.85
CA ALA A 19 6.29 -0.34 16.68
C ALA A 19 6.99 0.09 15.37
N ASP A 20 7.75 -0.80 14.74
CA ASP A 20 8.55 -0.57 13.54
C ASP A 20 8.18 -1.53 12.38
N ARG A 21 7.13 -2.35 12.55
CA ARG A 21 6.73 -3.36 11.55
C ARG A 21 5.22 -3.47 11.41
N THR A 22 4.75 -3.39 10.18
CA THR A 22 3.35 -3.53 9.80
C THR A 22 3.23 -4.50 8.64
N VAL A 23 2.27 -5.41 8.70
CA VAL A 23 1.88 -6.23 7.54
C VAL A 23 0.77 -5.51 6.81
N VAL A 24 0.96 -5.26 5.52
CA VAL A 24 -0.06 -4.70 4.63
C VAL A 24 -0.60 -5.83 3.77
N VAL A 25 -1.92 -6.06 3.84
CA VAL A 25 -2.64 -6.99 2.97
C VAL A 25 -3.41 -6.18 1.94
N CYS A 26 -3.23 -6.51 0.67
CA CYS A 26 -3.90 -5.87 -0.45
C CYS A 26 -4.91 -6.85 -1.06
N ASP A 27 -6.20 -6.58 -0.85
CA ASP A 27 -7.29 -7.34 -1.43
C ASP A 27 -7.73 -6.68 -2.74
N TRP A 28 -7.73 -7.48 -3.82
CA TRP A 28 -8.16 -7.07 -5.15
C TRP A 28 -9.59 -7.52 -5.37
N LEU A 29 -10.50 -6.55 -5.41
CA LEU A 29 -11.94 -6.79 -5.49
C LEU A 29 -12.43 -6.42 -6.89
N VAL A 30 -12.91 -7.43 -7.60
CA VAL A 30 -13.44 -7.34 -8.97
C VAL A 30 -14.84 -7.94 -8.98
N GLU A 31 -15.72 -7.44 -9.85
CA GLU A 31 -17.06 -7.98 -10.03
C GLU A 31 -17.02 -9.47 -10.39
N PRO A 32 -17.84 -10.35 -9.76
CA PRO A 32 -17.80 -11.79 -10.01
C PRO A 32 -18.03 -12.17 -11.48
N GLU A 33 -18.85 -11.40 -12.21
CA GLU A 33 -19.13 -11.61 -13.63
C GLU A 33 -17.90 -11.37 -14.51
N GLU A 34 -17.03 -10.43 -14.12
CA GLU A 34 -15.76 -10.15 -14.80
C GLU A 34 -14.75 -11.27 -14.54
N ILE A 35 -14.62 -11.72 -13.29
CA ILE A 35 -13.72 -12.83 -12.92
C ILE A 35 -14.10 -14.13 -13.64
N ALA A 36 -15.39 -14.34 -13.94
CA ALA A 36 -15.88 -15.51 -14.63
C ALA A 36 -15.55 -15.54 -16.14
N LYS A 37 -15.04 -14.45 -16.71
CA LYS A 37 -14.72 -14.39 -18.15
C LYS A 37 -13.48 -15.23 -18.47
N PRO A 38 -13.46 -15.95 -19.62
CA PRO A 38 -12.33 -16.83 -19.98
C PRO A 38 -10.99 -16.10 -20.17
N ASP A 39 -11.04 -14.79 -20.44
CA ASP A 39 -9.93 -13.90 -20.71
C ASP A 39 -9.61 -12.96 -19.54
N PHE A 40 -10.22 -13.17 -18.37
CA PHE A 40 -9.92 -12.38 -17.19
C PHE A 40 -8.46 -12.56 -16.75
N ASP A 41 -7.69 -11.47 -16.76
CA ASP A 41 -6.32 -11.43 -16.28
C ASP A 41 -6.08 -10.13 -15.47
N PRO A 42 -5.92 -10.22 -14.13
CA PRO A 42 -5.65 -9.05 -13.30
C PRO A 42 -4.17 -8.65 -13.26
N THR A 43 -3.28 -9.38 -13.97
CA THR A 43 -1.82 -9.24 -13.82
C THR A 43 -1.34 -7.82 -14.09
N ASP A 44 -1.89 -7.15 -15.10
CA ASP A 44 -1.48 -5.79 -15.48
C ASP A 44 -1.75 -4.77 -14.35
N ALA A 45 -2.93 -4.88 -13.74
CA ALA A 45 -3.31 -4.05 -12.61
C ALA A 45 -2.41 -4.32 -11.39
N VAL A 46 -2.15 -5.60 -11.08
CA VAL A 46 -1.27 -6.01 -9.99
C VAL A 46 0.16 -5.50 -10.19
N ALA A 47 0.70 -5.62 -11.40
CA ALA A 47 2.04 -5.16 -11.74
C ALA A 47 2.17 -3.64 -11.63
N LEU A 48 1.18 -2.89 -12.11
CA LEU A 48 1.15 -1.44 -11.96
C LEU A 48 1.14 -1.03 -10.48
N CYS A 49 0.34 -1.71 -9.67
CA CYS A 49 0.22 -1.46 -8.24
C CYS A 49 1.53 -1.74 -7.48
N ASP A 50 2.24 -2.84 -7.78
CA ASP A 50 3.57 -3.09 -7.23
C ASP A 50 4.56 -1.98 -7.63
N LEU A 51 4.53 -1.57 -8.90
CA LEU A 51 5.40 -0.52 -9.41
C LEU A 51 5.20 0.82 -8.68
N VAL A 52 3.94 1.20 -8.41
CA VAL A 52 3.64 2.48 -7.73
C VAL A 52 3.78 2.42 -6.21
N HIS A 53 3.56 1.27 -5.58
CA HIS A 53 3.70 1.14 -4.12
C HIS A 53 5.13 0.95 -3.65
N ARG A 54 6.02 0.41 -4.48
CA ARG A 54 7.42 0.17 -4.10
C ARG A 54 8.13 1.44 -3.59
N PRO A 55 8.06 2.60 -4.27
CA PRO A 55 8.62 3.84 -3.74
C PRO A 55 8.01 4.27 -2.39
N ASP A 56 6.71 4.08 -2.19
CA ASP A 56 6.03 4.43 -0.93
C ASP A 56 6.49 3.55 0.24
N TRP A 57 6.74 2.26 -0.01
CA TRP A 57 7.30 1.35 0.99
C TRP A 57 8.72 1.77 1.37
N GLU A 58 9.57 2.04 0.37
CA GLU A 58 10.94 2.51 0.60
C GLU A 58 10.95 3.83 1.39
N ALA A 59 10.09 4.79 1.05
CA ALA A 59 9.97 6.06 1.76
C ALA A 59 9.49 5.87 3.22
N SER A 60 8.56 4.94 3.44
CA SER A 60 8.06 4.62 4.79
C SER A 60 9.16 4.00 5.66
N GLU A 61 9.96 3.09 5.11
CA GLU A 61 11.09 2.48 5.80
C GLU A 61 12.19 3.49 6.11
N LEU A 62 12.54 4.36 5.14
CA LEU A 62 13.51 5.43 5.34
C LEU A 62 13.04 6.43 6.40
N THR A 63 11.75 6.78 6.39
CA THR A 63 11.15 7.65 7.40
C THR A 63 11.24 6.99 8.78
N GLN A 64 10.82 5.72 8.89
CA GLN A 64 10.93 4.95 10.14
C GLN A 64 12.36 4.90 10.68
N HIS A 65 13.34 4.70 9.79
CA HIS A 65 14.75 4.74 10.17
C HIS A 65 15.17 6.13 10.69
N GLY A 66 14.80 7.20 9.97
CA GLY A 66 15.07 8.59 10.37
C GLY A 66 14.50 8.95 11.73
N MET A 67 13.33 8.41 12.09
CA MET A 67 12.68 8.65 13.38
C MET A 67 13.45 8.07 14.58
N THR A 68 14.38 7.14 14.36
CA THR A 68 15.26 6.61 15.42
C THR A 68 16.41 7.57 15.79
N SER A 69 16.66 8.60 14.98
CA SER A 69 17.73 9.56 15.20
C SER A 69 17.46 10.46 16.40
N ARG A 70 18.51 10.75 17.18
CA ARG A 70 18.45 11.76 18.27
C ARG A 70 18.04 13.14 17.77
N ALA A 71 18.40 13.50 16.53
CA ALA A 71 17.99 14.77 15.93
C ALA A 71 16.48 14.86 15.72
N TYR A 72 15.81 13.71 15.53
CA TYR A 72 14.36 13.61 15.38
C TYR A 72 13.62 13.56 16.73
N GLN A 73 14.31 13.64 17.88
CA GLN A 73 13.67 13.52 19.20
C GLN A 73 12.53 14.55 19.44
N GLN A 74 12.56 15.69 18.75
CA GLN A 74 11.51 16.72 18.77
C GLN A 74 10.79 16.84 17.41
N GLY A 75 10.81 15.77 16.61
CA GLY A 75 10.13 15.71 15.31
C GLY A 75 8.63 15.96 15.42
N GLY A 76 8.00 16.24 14.29
CA GLY A 76 6.57 16.58 14.23
C GLY A 76 5.97 16.32 12.85
N VAL A 77 4.68 16.59 12.71
CA VAL A 77 3.96 16.49 11.44
C VAL A 77 4.13 17.83 10.71
N LEU A 78 4.48 17.78 9.42
CA LEU A 78 4.42 18.96 8.55
C LEU A 78 2.94 19.26 8.30
N CYS A 79 2.37 20.18 9.07
CA CYS A 79 1.06 20.74 8.81
C CYS A 79 1.26 22.06 8.07
N GLU A 80 1.06 22.06 6.75
CA GLU A 80 0.86 23.30 5.99
C GLU A 80 -0.61 23.75 6.06
#